data_AF-A0AAV1WMK0-F1
#
_entry.id   AF-A0AAV1WMK0-F1
#
_cell.length_a   1.000
_cell.length_b   1.000
_cell.length_c   1.000
_cell.angle_alpha   90.00
_cell.angle_beta   90.00
_cell.angle_gamma   90.00
#
_symmetry.space_group_name_H-M   'P 1'
#
loop_
_entity.id
_entity.type
_entity.pdbx_description
1 polymer ?
#
loop_
_entity_poly.entity_id
_entity_poly.type
_entity_poly.pdbx_seq_one_letter_code
_entity_poly.pdbx_strand_id
1 'polypeptide(L)'
;MENQNGTNINLGKFTWIIQSFSKKNTKKLQSKSFIIGDSRWRIVVQPIEKGVEHLSLCLRISGPLPAYGWTKFAYFKLSLINQMDSEKSIVKETQQKFDSRYRIWGSSFMNLSDFYNPKQGYLINGHCIIGAHVTVSNNAFQITTPSLTNSVSIAGLTECSDETRSSTTQTESEFRSQEDFRILVPPSEESLNLNQIHFEETKSPKPSLYPSIYDDVPKEVPLIHLSEVLDINSLGLEEATFFPLLEEVCLYHPSLIKSQMKKSPKYILWAFTTLGRVIHFLKTTKAKNMDEKTHENLEHLWEEVQVFGFDLTWLEPYIQSALDVKAYLEKAEKVKNLKESVIYLEIEVRKLRTKLAVTEVDVDIARKDLEEVEIGYEERDIDAELGYEI
;
A
#
# COMPACT_ATOMS: atom_id res chain seq x y z
N MET A 1 8.65 17.10 -32.84
CA MET A 1 8.54 17.69 -31.50
C MET A 1 8.37 16.54 -30.53
N GLU A 2 9.44 16.21 -29.81
CA GLU A 2 9.45 15.18 -28.77
C GLU A 2 8.69 15.71 -27.55
N ASN A 3 7.57 15.08 -27.19
CA ASN A 3 6.83 15.42 -25.98
C ASN A 3 7.54 14.83 -24.76
N GLN A 4 8.27 15.66 -24.04
CA GLN A 4 8.75 15.38 -22.69
C GLN A 4 7.55 15.35 -21.72
N ASN A 5 6.87 14.20 -21.60
CA ASN A 5 6.05 13.91 -20.42
C ASN A 5 7.00 13.66 -19.24
N GLY A 6 7.47 14.75 -18.61
CA GLY A 6 8.28 14.67 -17.41
C GLY A 6 7.51 13.92 -16.31
N THR A 7 8.06 12.80 -15.86
CA THR A 7 7.54 12.05 -14.70
C THR A 7 7.52 12.99 -13.51
N ASN A 8 6.33 13.39 -13.05
CA ASN A 8 6.20 14.30 -11.91
C ASN A 8 6.52 13.55 -10.61
N ILE A 9 7.81 13.51 -10.27
CA ILE A 9 8.35 12.87 -9.08
C ILE A 9 8.39 13.91 -7.97
N ASN A 10 7.68 13.66 -6.87
CA ASN A 10 7.60 14.55 -5.72
C ASN A 10 8.37 13.95 -4.55
N LEU A 11 9.31 14.68 -3.98
CA LEU A 11 10.12 14.25 -2.83
C LEU A 11 9.76 15.08 -1.60
N GLY A 12 9.65 14.43 -0.44
CA GLY A 12 9.52 15.09 0.85
C GLY A 12 10.34 14.39 1.92
N LYS A 13 10.88 15.20 2.85
CA LYS A 13 11.53 14.72 4.08
C LYS A 13 10.67 15.12 5.27
N PHE A 14 10.53 14.23 6.23
CA PHE A 14 9.73 14.46 7.42
C PHE A 14 10.38 13.82 8.63
N THR A 15 10.43 14.55 9.74
CA THR A 15 10.94 14.04 11.02
C THR A 15 9.82 14.08 12.05
N TRP A 16 9.61 12.95 12.72
CA TRP A 16 8.63 12.81 13.78
C TRP A 16 9.30 12.52 15.11
N ILE A 17 9.15 13.45 16.04
CA ILE A 17 9.60 13.28 17.43
C ILE A 17 8.40 12.83 18.26
N ILE A 18 8.51 11.64 18.84
CA ILE A 18 7.53 11.10 19.78
C ILE A 18 8.02 11.39 21.18
N GLN A 19 7.38 12.35 21.84
CA GLN A 19 7.65 12.67 23.24
C GLN A 19 6.97 11.67 24.18
N SER A 20 7.65 11.33 25.29
CA SER A 20 7.15 10.40 26.32
C SER A 20 6.59 9.10 25.75
N PHE A 21 7.32 8.44 24.85
CA PHE A 21 6.90 7.21 24.16
C PHE A 21 6.39 6.14 25.13
N SER A 22 7.12 5.88 26.22
CA SER A 22 6.77 4.87 27.22
C SER A 22 5.44 5.12 27.93
N LYS A 23 4.91 6.35 27.88
CA LYS A 23 3.61 6.72 28.46
C LYS A 23 2.47 6.69 27.44
N LYS A 24 2.75 6.38 26.17
CA LYS A 24 1.76 6.40 25.08
C LYS A 24 1.24 5.01 24.76
N ASN A 25 -0.02 4.94 24.36
CA ASN A 25 -0.61 3.73 23.83
C ASN A 25 -0.06 3.46 22.41
N THR A 26 0.82 2.48 22.31
CA THR A 26 1.49 2.07 21.06
C THR A 26 0.51 1.63 19.97
N LYS A 27 -0.71 1.19 20.32
CA LYS A 27 -1.73 0.76 19.34
C LYS A 27 -2.40 1.92 18.57
N LYS A 28 -2.17 3.17 18.96
CA LYS A 28 -2.81 4.37 18.35
C LYS A 28 -1.80 5.42 17.88
N LEU A 29 -0.52 5.08 17.82
CA LEU A 29 0.52 6.08 17.65
C LEU A 29 0.72 6.42 16.16
N GLN A 30 0.39 7.66 15.81
CA GLN A 30 0.48 8.18 14.45
C GLN A 30 1.07 9.59 14.46
N SER A 31 1.84 9.93 13.43
CA SER A 31 2.37 11.27 13.22
C SER A 31 1.26 12.24 12.79
N LYS A 32 1.58 13.54 12.82
CA LYS A 32 0.83 14.53 12.03
C LYS A 32 0.93 14.15 10.54
N SER A 33 -0.10 14.48 9.77
CA SER A 33 -0.06 14.28 8.32
C SER A 33 0.87 15.28 7.65
N PHE A 34 1.61 14.81 6.64
CA PHE A 34 2.42 15.63 5.73
C PHE A 34 1.99 15.34 4.29
N ILE A 35 2.15 16.32 3.39
CA ILE A 35 1.68 16.23 2.00
C ILE A 35 2.91 16.14 1.09
N ILE A 36 2.90 15.19 0.15
CA ILE A 36 3.92 15.02 -0.87
C ILE A 36 3.21 14.76 -2.19
N GLY A 37 3.40 15.66 -3.15
CA GLY A 37 2.56 15.74 -4.34
C GLY A 37 1.11 16.06 -3.96
N ASP A 38 0.17 15.30 -4.49
CA ASP A 38 -1.27 15.39 -4.21
C ASP A 38 -1.73 14.44 -3.06
N SER A 39 -0.78 13.73 -2.46
CA SER A 39 -1.07 12.64 -1.53
C SER A 39 -0.66 13.02 -0.11
N ARG A 40 -1.53 12.71 0.86
CA ARG A 40 -1.30 12.98 2.27
C ARG A 40 -0.83 11.71 2.97
N TRP A 41 0.28 11.80 3.69
CA TRP A 41 0.98 10.68 4.30
C TRP A 41 1.09 10.84 5.81
N ARG A 42 1.26 9.72 6.52
CA ARG A 42 1.53 9.65 7.97
C ARG A 42 2.49 8.50 8.25
N ILE A 43 3.29 8.67 9.30
CA ILE A 43 4.03 7.57 9.91
C ILE A 43 3.16 6.97 11.01
N VAL A 44 3.11 5.65 11.09
CA VAL A 44 2.38 4.90 12.12
C VAL A 44 3.34 3.94 12.80
N VAL A 45 3.28 3.88 14.13
CA VAL A 45 3.93 2.82 14.90
C VAL A 45 2.86 1.80 15.25
N GLN A 46 3.01 0.58 14.76
CA GLN A 46 2.07 -0.52 15.04
C GLN A 46 2.81 -1.86 14.93
N PRO A 47 2.46 -2.89 15.72
CA PRO A 47 3.00 -4.21 15.52
C PRO A 47 2.65 -4.71 14.12
N ILE A 48 3.64 -5.23 13.37
CA ILE A 48 3.39 -5.84 12.06
C ILE A 48 3.05 -7.33 12.22
N GLU A 49 3.65 -8.01 13.21
CA GLU A 49 3.46 -9.45 13.45
C GLU A 49 2.66 -9.71 14.73
N LYS A 50 1.80 -10.74 14.71
CA LYS A 50 1.08 -11.20 15.90
C LYS A 50 2.02 -12.05 16.76
N GLY A 51 2.10 -11.73 18.05
CA GLY A 51 2.85 -12.53 19.03
C GLY A 51 4.34 -12.21 19.14
N VAL A 52 4.83 -11.21 18.40
CA VAL A 52 6.23 -10.78 18.46
C VAL A 52 6.34 -9.31 18.87
N GLU A 53 7.12 -9.04 19.93
CA GLU A 53 7.28 -7.70 20.51
C GLU A 53 8.33 -6.87 19.75
N HIS A 54 8.00 -6.45 18.52
CA HIS A 54 8.86 -5.59 17.72
C HIS A 54 8.30 -4.16 17.60
N LEU A 55 9.21 -3.18 17.61
CA LEU A 55 8.94 -1.84 17.15
C LEU A 55 8.94 -1.84 15.62
N SER A 56 7.76 -1.59 15.06
CA SER A 56 7.54 -1.56 13.62
C SER A 56 7.07 -0.17 13.20
N LEU A 57 7.67 0.32 12.11
CA LEU A 57 7.37 1.63 11.54
C LEU A 57 6.75 1.44 10.16
N CYS A 58 5.64 2.14 9.93
CA CYS A 58 4.90 2.07 8.68
C CYS A 58 4.64 3.47 8.12
N LEU A 59 4.72 3.59 6.80
CA LEU A 59 4.20 4.71 6.04
C LEU A 59 2.77 4.40 5.61
N ARG A 60 1.85 5.33 5.85
CA ARG A 60 0.43 5.20 5.53
C ARG A 60 -0.05 6.39 4.71
N ILE A 61 -0.79 6.12 3.65
CA ILE A 61 -1.55 7.17 2.96
C ILE A 61 -2.84 7.46 3.75
N SER A 62 -3.15 8.74 3.94
CA SER A 62 -4.24 9.24 4.77
C SER A 62 -4.98 10.35 4.05
N GLY A 63 -6.26 10.56 4.36
CA GLY A 63 -7.09 11.59 3.72
C GLY A 63 -8.18 11.01 2.82
N PRO A 64 -9.05 11.87 2.26
CA PRO A 64 -10.11 11.45 1.37
C PRO A 64 -9.47 10.97 0.06
N LEU A 65 -9.50 9.66 -0.15
CA LEU A 65 -9.06 9.00 -1.38
C LEU A 65 -10.23 8.16 -1.88
N PRO A 66 -10.44 8.07 -3.20
CA PRO A 66 -11.47 7.21 -3.77
C PRO A 66 -11.41 5.78 -3.22
N ALA A 67 -12.56 5.11 -3.16
CA ALA A 67 -12.63 3.72 -2.69
C ALA A 67 -11.83 2.76 -3.58
N TYR A 68 -11.64 3.11 -4.87
CA TYR A 68 -10.93 2.35 -5.88
C TYR A 68 -10.36 3.28 -6.96
N GLY A 69 -9.50 2.76 -7.85
CA GLY A 69 -9.07 3.46 -9.07
C GLY A 69 -7.87 4.40 -8.94
N TRP A 70 -7.39 4.66 -7.73
CA TRP A 70 -6.13 5.38 -7.52
C TRP A 70 -4.96 4.42 -7.32
N THR A 71 -3.79 4.85 -7.75
CA THR A 71 -2.52 4.17 -7.50
C THR A 71 -1.45 5.22 -7.29
N LYS A 72 -0.59 5.02 -6.30
CA LYS A 72 0.59 5.86 -6.03
C LYS A 72 1.78 4.95 -5.87
N PHE A 73 2.84 5.21 -6.63
CA PHE A 73 4.11 4.54 -6.44
C PHE A 73 4.93 5.40 -5.51
N ALA A 74 5.42 4.81 -4.41
CA ALA A 74 6.30 5.49 -3.48
C ALA A 74 7.58 4.69 -3.26
N TYR A 75 8.72 5.33 -3.45
CA TYR A 75 9.98 4.89 -2.88
C TYR A 75 10.17 5.66 -1.58
N PHE A 76 10.36 4.96 -0.48
CA PHE A 76 10.51 5.61 0.80
C PHE A 76 11.53 4.93 1.69
N LYS A 77 12.16 5.76 2.52
CA LYS A 77 13.14 5.38 3.53
C LYS A 77 12.60 5.83 4.90
N LEU A 78 12.37 4.88 5.78
CA LEU A 78 12.08 5.13 7.20
C LEU A 78 13.35 4.89 8.02
N SER A 79 13.58 5.75 9.00
CA SER A 79 14.79 5.71 9.83
C SER A 79 14.42 5.83 11.29
N LEU A 80 14.84 4.86 12.09
CA LEU A 80 14.81 4.95 13.55
C LEU A 80 16.13 5.53 14.01
N ILE A 81 16.10 6.77 14.48
CA ILE A 81 17.31 7.54 14.76
C ILE A 81 17.87 7.13 16.12
N ASN A 82 19.15 6.76 16.14
CA ASN A 82 19.89 6.61 17.37
C ASN A 82 20.41 7.98 17.81
N GLN A 83 20.06 8.40 19.02
CA GLN A 83 20.34 9.74 19.54
C GLN A 83 21.72 9.86 20.20
N MET A 84 22.43 8.75 20.37
CA MET A 84 23.79 8.72 20.94
C MET A 84 24.86 8.51 19.87
N ASP A 85 24.52 7.78 18.80
CA ASP A 85 25.47 7.36 17.76
C ASP A 85 24.75 7.30 16.41
N SER A 86 24.99 8.28 15.55
CA SER A 86 24.27 8.42 14.26
C SER A 86 24.43 7.19 13.37
N GLU A 87 25.60 6.54 13.40
CA GLU A 87 25.94 5.38 12.56
C GLU A 87 25.14 4.14 12.93
N LYS A 88 24.60 4.10 14.16
CA LYS A 88 23.70 3.03 14.61
C LYS A 88 22.24 3.27 14.26
N SER A 89 21.90 4.37 13.58
CA SER A 89 20.51 4.59 13.16
C SER A 89 20.06 3.50 12.19
N ILE A 90 18.92 2.87 12.49
CA ILE A 90 18.39 1.79 11.66
C ILE A 90 17.61 2.41 10.51
N VAL A 91 17.97 2.06 9.29
CA VAL A 91 17.34 2.57 8.07
C VAL A 91 16.73 1.40 7.30
N LYS A 92 15.48 1.54 6.90
CA LYS A 92 14.83 0.61 5.96
C LYS A 92 14.19 1.40 4.82
N GLU A 93 14.46 0.96 3.61
CA GLU A 93 13.95 1.57 2.39
C GLU A 93 13.30 0.53 1.50
N THR A 94 12.29 0.93 0.75
CA THR A 94 11.57 0.06 -0.17
C THR A 94 10.82 0.90 -1.21
N GLN A 95 10.51 0.28 -2.34
CA GLN A 95 9.59 0.81 -3.34
C GLN A 95 8.28 0.04 -3.26
N GLN A 96 7.15 0.74 -3.19
CA GLN A 96 5.86 0.11 -3.08
C GLN A 96 4.77 0.81 -3.88
N LYS A 97 3.80 0.00 -4.30
CA LYS A 97 2.55 0.46 -4.91
C LYS A 97 1.48 0.58 -3.83
N PHE A 98 1.06 1.81 -3.55
CA PHE A 98 -0.07 2.09 -2.69
C PHE A 98 -1.34 2.20 -3.52
N ASP A 99 -2.39 1.50 -3.08
CA ASP A 99 -3.72 1.53 -3.68
C ASP A 99 -4.81 1.33 -2.61
N SER A 100 -6.06 1.17 -3.04
CA SER A 100 -7.18 0.99 -2.12
C SER A 100 -7.03 -0.22 -1.18
N ARG A 101 -6.31 -1.27 -1.60
CA ARG A 101 -6.05 -2.48 -0.80
C ARG A 101 -4.83 -2.30 0.09
N TYR A 102 -3.76 -1.66 -0.43
CA TYR A 102 -2.49 -1.49 0.27
C TYR A 102 -2.25 -0.02 0.62
N ARG A 103 -2.98 0.50 1.63
CA ARG A 103 -2.85 1.88 2.10
C ARG A 103 -1.71 2.11 3.09
N ILE A 104 -1.09 1.04 3.59
CA ILE A 104 -0.05 1.07 4.61
C ILE A 104 1.04 0.06 4.26
N TRP A 105 2.29 0.45 4.45
CA TRP A 105 3.44 -0.42 4.28
C TRP A 105 4.53 -0.07 5.28
N GLY A 106 5.29 -1.06 5.74
CA GLY A 106 6.30 -0.84 6.77
C GLY A 106 7.21 -2.03 6.99
N SER A 107 8.01 -1.96 8.04
CA SER A 107 8.93 -3.03 8.41
C SER A 107 9.14 -3.06 9.93
N SER A 108 9.51 -4.23 10.45
CA SER A 108 10.04 -4.37 11.82
C SER A 108 11.42 -3.74 11.89
N PHE A 109 11.70 -2.89 12.88
CA PHE A 109 12.99 -2.20 13.03
C PHE A 109 13.86 -2.85 14.10
N MET A 110 13.29 -3.11 15.28
CA MET A 110 14.03 -3.70 16.40
C MET A 110 13.10 -4.29 17.45
N ASN A 111 13.62 -5.14 18.32
CA ASN A 111 12.87 -5.66 19.46
C ASN A 111 12.53 -4.53 20.44
N LEU A 112 11.35 -4.58 21.07
CA LEU A 112 10.95 -3.60 22.07
C LEU A 112 11.88 -3.62 23.30
N SER A 113 12.41 -4.78 23.71
CA SER A 113 13.34 -4.88 24.83
C SER A 113 14.62 -4.06 24.59
N ASP A 114 15.19 -4.17 23.40
CA ASP A 114 16.35 -3.38 22.98
C ASP A 114 15.99 -1.90 22.80
N PHE A 115 14.80 -1.60 22.29
CA PHE A 115 14.35 -0.23 22.10
C PHE A 115 14.23 0.53 23.42
N TYR A 116 13.70 -0.12 24.46
CA TYR A 116 13.58 0.46 25.80
C TYR A 116 14.89 0.49 26.58
N ASN A 117 15.94 -0.20 26.13
CA ASN A 117 17.23 -0.20 26.79
C ASN A 117 17.96 1.15 26.54
N PRO A 118 18.19 1.98 27.58
CA PRO A 118 18.81 3.29 27.40
C PRO A 118 20.21 3.23 26.80
N LYS A 119 20.94 2.10 26.98
CA LYS A 119 22.29 1.90 26.42
C LYS A 119 22.27 1.78 24.89
N GLN A 120 21.13 1.43 24.30
CA GLN A 120 21.00 1.28 22.85
C GLN A 120 20.81 2.63 22.14
N GLY A 121 20.40 3.70 22.84
CA GLY A 121 20.40 5.06 22.30
C GLY A 121 19.17 5.48 21.46
N TYR A 122 18.20 4.60 21.22
CA TYR A 122 17.01 4.93 20.41
C TYR A 122 15.90 5.66 21.19
N LEU A 123 15.86 5.47 22.51
CA LEU A 123 14.87 6.10 23.39
C LEU A 123 15.57 6.87 24.53
N ILE A 124 15.91 8.14 24.28
CA ILE A 124 16.58 9.02 25.25
C ILE A 124 15.55 9.93 25.91
N ASN A 125 15.54 9.97 27.24
CA ASN A 125 14.55 10.74 28.03
C ASN A 125 13.09 10.41 27.66
N GLY A 126 12.83 9.17 27.23
CA GLY A 126 11.52 8.75 26.74
C GLY A 126 11.12 9.37 25.40
N HIS A 127 12.04 10.01 24.67
CA HIS A 127 11.83 10.57 23.34
C HIS A 127 12.39 9.65 22.27
N CYS A 128 11.64 9.44 21.20
CA CYS A 128 12.04 8.67 20.03
C CYS A 128 11.94 9.56 18.78
N ILE A 129 12.91 9.44 17.88
CA ILE A 129 12.98 10.24 16.66
C ILE A 129 12.92 9.31 15.45
N ILE A 130 11.96 9.57 14.57
CA ILE A 130 11.76 8.82 13.32
C ILE A 130 11.93 9.77 12.14
N GLY A 131 12.81 9.42 11.21
CA GLY A 131 12.96 10.09 9.92
C GLY A 131 12.17 9.36 8.82
N ALA A 132 11.64 10.12 7.88
CA ALA A 132 11.04 9.61 6.65
C ALA A 132 11.52 10.44 5.46
N HIS A 133 11.99 9.76 4.43
CA HIS A 133 12.21 10.31 3.10
C HIS A 133 11.25 9.59 2.16
N VAL A 134 10.40 10.33 1.45
CA VAL A 134 9.35 9.73 0.63
C VAL A 134 9.36 10.40 -0.72
N THR A 135 9.49 9.59 -1.76
CA THR A 135 9.39 9.97 -3.16
C THR A 135 8.12 9.38 -3.72
N VAL A 136 7.26 10.18 -4.34
CA VAL A 136 5.95 9.76 -4.87
C VAL A 136 5.87 10.04 -6.36
N SER A 137 5.32 9.08 -7.11
CA SER A 137 5.06 9.16 -8.53
C SER A 137 3.69 8.56 -8.86
N ASN A 138 3.04 9.10 -9.91
CA ASN A 138 1.82 8.51 -10.48
C ASN A 138 2.12 7.29 -11.37
N ASN A 139 3.36 7.19 -11.86
CA ASN A 139 3.83 6.09 -12.69
C ASN A 139 4.79 5.19 -11.92
N ALA A 140 4.86 3.91 -12.29
CA ALA A 140 5.86 3.01 -11.74
C ALA A 140 7.25 3.58 -11.97
N PHE A 141 8.11 3.54 -10.94
CA PHE A 141 9.47 4.00 -11.10
C PHE A 141 10.20 3.07 -12.08
N GLN A 142 10.76 3.62 -13.15
CA GLN A 142 11.71 2.92 -14.01
C GLN A 142 13.08 2.94 -13.32
N ILE A 143 13.26 2.15 -12.25
CA ILE A 143 14.54 2.10 -11.55
C ILE A 143 15.34 0.91 -12.07
N THR A 144 16.35 1.21 -12.87
CA THR A 144 17.62 0.48 -12.87
C THR A 144 18.44 1.09 -11.73
N THR A 145 18.56 0.41 -10.59
CA THR A 145 19.45 0.82 -9.48
C THR A 145 20.89 0.88 -10.01
N PRO A 146 21.66 1.98 -9.83
CA PRO A 146 21.85 2.71 -8.57
C PRO A 146 21.74 4.26 -8.67
N SER A 147 20.99 4.83 -9.62
CA SER A 147 21.11 6.28 -9.91
C SER A 147 20.36 7.25 -8.97
N LEU A 148 19.52 6.77 -8.05
CA LEU A 148 18.83 7.68 -7.11
C LEU A 148 19.73 8.17 -5.96
N THR A 149 20.89 7.53 -5.73
CA THR A 149 21.87 8.01 -4.74
C THR A 149 22.78 9.12 -5.28
N ASN A 150 22.94 9.24 -6.61
CA ASN A 150 23.90 10.16 -7.24
C ASN A 150 23.30 11.31 -8.05
N SER A 151 21.98 11.37 -8.27
CA SER A 151 21.34 12.40 -9.11
C SER A 151 20.57 13.47 -8.33
N VAL A 152 20.94 13.72 -7.07
CA VAL A 152 20.47 14.90 -6.33
C VAL A 152 21.47 16.03 -6.54
N SER A 153 21.33 16.75 -7.66
CA SER A 153 21.96 18.07 -7.81
C SER A 153 21.35 19.01 -6.77
N ILE A 154 22.21 19.53 -5.90
CA ILE A 154 21.92 20.49 -4.86
C ILE A 154 21.38 21.78 -5.48
N ALA A 155 20.12 22.10 -5.17
CA ALA A 155 19.61 23.46 -5.17
C ALA A 155 18.74 23.65 -3.92
N GLY A 156 19.28 24.38 -2.94
CA GLY A 156 18.62 24.71 -1.67
C GLY A 156 19.36 24.18 -0.44
N LEU A 157 20.62 24.63 -0.24
CA LEU A 157 21.33 24.44 1.02
C LEU A 157 20.76 25.36 2.10
N THR A 158 20.43 24.77 3.25
CA THR A 158 20.84 25.33 4.55
C THR A 158 21.78 24.28 5.16
N GLU A 159 23.05 24.63 5.28
CA GLU A 159 24.24 23.81 5.61
C GLU A 159 24.18 23.22 7.04
N CYS A 160 24.79 22.07 7.36
CA CYS A 160 26.25 21.94 7.60
C CYS A 160 26.75 20.46 7.58
N SER A 161 27.75 20.19 6.71
CA SER A 161 28.94 19.27 6.75
C SER A 161 28.91 17.92 7.50
N ASP A 162 29.57 16.82 7.11
CA ASP A 162 30.39 16.42 5.96
C ASP A 162 30.52 14.86 5.94
N GLU A 163 31.01 14.36 4.80
CA GLU A 163 31.18 13.01 4.22
C GLU A 163 31.69 11.81 5.07
N THR A 164 31.24 10.57 4.75
CA THR A 164 31.99 9.57 3.91
C THR A 164 31.42 8.12 4.00
N ARG A 165 30.92 7.63 2.84
CA ARG A 165 31.00 6.28 2.21
C ARG A 165 31.05 4.96 3.05
N SER A 166 30.05 4.06 2.88
CA SER A 166 30.06 2.88 1.96
C SER A 166 29.21 1.66 2.42
N SER A 167 28.52 1.06 1.44
CA SER A 167 28.18 -0.38 1.22
C SER A 167 27.45 -1.23 2.29
N THR A 168 26.29 -1.85 1.94
CA THR A 168 26.14 -3.22 1.36
C THR A 168 24.73 -3.80 1.62
N THR A 169 24.21 -4.54 0.62
CA THR A 169 23.25 -5.66 0.63
C THR A 169 21.82 -5.48 1.19
N GLN A 170 20.88 -5.40 0.26
CA GLN A 170 19.44 -5.57 0.46
C GLN A 170 19.08 -7.06 0.45
N THR A 171 18.33 -7.50 1.46
CA THR A 171 17.55 -8.74 1.41
C THR A 171 16.10 -8.36 1.65
N GLU A 172 15.29 -8.38 0.60
CA GLU A 172 13.86 -8.09 0.63
C GLU A 172 13.09 -9.27 1.22
N SER A 173 12.18 -8.97 2.15
CA SER A 173 11.12 -9.88 2.59
C SER A 173 9.84 -9.06 2.71
N GLU A 174 8.95 -9.24 1.74
CA GLU A 174 7.58 -8.70 1.73
C GLU A 174 6.63 -9.73 2.34
N PHE A 175 5.64 -9.32 3.13
CA PHE A 175 4.33 -9.99 3.14
C PHE A 175 3.15 -9.10 3.54
N ARG A 176 2.03 -9.42 2.89
CA ARG A 176 0.70 -8.81 2.90
C ARG A 176 0.01 -8.85 4.25
N SER A 177 -0.84 -7.85 4.51
CA SER A 177 -1.85 -7.92 5.58
C SER A 177 -3.27 -8.03 5.01
N GLN A 178 -4.05 -8.92 5.65
CA GLN A 178 -5.44 -9.24 5.36
C GLN A 178 -6.33 -8.79 6.54
N GLU A 179 -7.38 -8.08 6.15
CA GLU A 179 -8.73 -7.83 6.69
C GLU A 179 -9.12 -7.86 8.20
N ASP A 180 -10.00 -6.87 8.46
CA ASP A 180 -11.20 -6.84 9.32
C ASP A 180 -11.11 -6.81 10.84
N PHE A 181 -11.66 -5.72 11.42
CA PHE A 181 -12.66 -5.79 12.49
C PHE A 181 -13.60 -4.56 12.47
N ARG A 182 -14.90 -4.84 12.35
CA ARG A 182 -16.02 -3.95 12.69
C ARG A 182 -15.92 -3.52 14.16
N ILE A 183 -16.25 -2.26 14.46
CA ILE A 183 -16.68 -1.85 15.79
C ILE A 183 -18.02 -1.11 15.67
N LEU A 184 -19.00 -1.65 16.40
CA LEU A 184 -20.33 -1.10 16.63
C LEU A 184 -20.27 0.29 17.27
N VAL A 185 -21.18 1.17 16.86
CA VAL A 185 -21.61 2.36 17.61
C VAL A 185 -23.03 2.10 18.14
N PRO A 186 -23.32 2.45 19.40
CA PRO A 186 -24.60 3.09 19.70
C PRO A 186 -24.41 4.25 20.74
N PRO A 187 -25.45 4.99 21.17
CA PRO A 187 -25.80 6.28 20.56
C PRO A 187 -25.94 7.46 21.56
N SER A 188 -26.12 8.66 20.97
CA SER A 188 -26.87 9.85 21.45
C SER A 188 -26.57 10.50 22.81
N GLU A 189 -26.32 11.83 22.83
CA GLU A 189 -27.34 12.84 23.21
C GLU A 189 -26.86 14.31 23.15
N GLU A 190 -27.82 15.16 22.75
CA GLU A 190 -28.07 16.57 23.12
C GLU A 190 -26.98 17.63 22.86
N SER A 191 -27.12 18.47 21.83
CA SER A 191 -27.95 19.69 21.76
C SER A 191 -27.59 20.75 22.79
N LEU A 192 -26.92 21.82 22.36
CA LEU A 192 -27.25 23.17 22.82
C LEU A 192 -27.12 24.16 21.66
N ASN A 193 -28.26 24.78 21.40
CA ASN A 193 -28.51 25.92 20.53
C ASN A 193 -27.96 27.19 21.21
N LEU A 194 -27.37 28.13 20.47
CA LEU A 194 -27.30 29.52 20.91
C LEU A 194 -27.54 30.47 19.74
N ASN A 195 -28.55 31.30 19.96
CA ASN A 195 -29.16 32.25 19.04
C ASN A 195 -28.20 33.37 18.59
N GLN A 196 -28.28 33.67 17.29
CA GLN A 196 -28.60 34.99 16.70
C GLN A 196 -27.98 36.24 17.35
N ILE A 197 -27.05 36.89 16.64
CA ILE A 197 -27.06 38.35 16.48
C ILE A 197 -26.79 38.69 15.01
N HIS A 198 -27.77 39.37 14.42
CA HIS A 198 -27.79 39.96 13.10
C HIS A 198 -27.33 41.42 13.21
N PHE A 199 -26.46 41.87 12.30
CA PHE A 199 -26.24 43.29 11.98
C PHE A 199 -25.77 43.39 10.51
N GLU A 200 -26.70 43.74 9.63
CA GLU A 200 -26.48 44.54 8.41
C GLU A 200 -26.46 46.03 8.82
N GLU A 201 -25.94 47.04 8.12
CA GLU A 201 -25.23 47.24 6.84
C GLU A 201 -24.60 48.65 7.00
N THR A 202 -23.53 49.02 6.27
CA THR A 202 -23.43 50.38 5.67
C THR A 202 -22.29 50.50 4.66
N LYS A 203 -22.53 51.39 3.70
CA LYS A 203 -22.01 51.47 2.33
C LYS A 203 -20.87 52.52 2.15
N SER A 204 -19.83 52.09 1.41
CA SER A 204 -19.02 52.84 0.40
C SER A 204 -17.95 53.90 0.82
N PRO A 205 -17.04 54.35 -0.09
CA PRO A 205 -15.61 54.00 -0.02
C PRO A 205 -14.65 55.22 -0.15
N LYS A 206 -13.33 55.01 -0.04
CA LYS A 206 -12.31 56.00 -0.45
C LYS A 206 -11.29 55.35 -1.41
N PRO A 207 -10.85 56.03 -2.49
CA PRO A 207 -10.31 55.38 -3.69
C PRO A 207 -8.78 55.30 -3.70
N SER A 208 -8.25 54.27 -4.36
CA SER A 208 -6.83 54.13 -4.72
C SER A 208 -6.79 53.34 -6.03
N LEU A 209 -6.80 54.01 -7.19
CA LEU A 209 -5.65 54.30 -8.05
C LEU A 209 -4.99 53.04 -8.67
N TYR A 210 -5.16 52.90 -9.99
CA TYR A 210 -4.56 51.98 -10.99
C TYR A 210 -5.42 50.80 -11.51
N PRO A 211 -5.24 50.39 -12.78
CA PRO A 211 -6.32 49.97 -13.68
C PRO A 211 -6.52 48.45 -13.74
N SER A 212 -7.76 48.08 -14.07
CA SER A 212 -8.23 46.73 -14.44
C SER A 212 -7.35 46.08 -15.51
N ILE A 213 -6.82 44.89 -15.21
CA ILE A 213 -6.35 43.93 -16.22
C ILE A 213 -6.62 42.49 -15.71
N TYR A 214 -7.36 41.73 -16.53
CA TYR A 214 -7.74 40.31 -16.44
C TYR A 214 -8.91 39.92 -15.52
N ASP A 215 -10.12 40.07 -16.08
CA ASP A 215 -11.19 39.07 -15.90
C ASP A 215 -10.76 37.79 -16.63
N ASP A 216 -10.13 36.87 -15.92
CA ASP A 216 -10.11 35.45 -16.30
C ASP A 216 -10.35 34.63 -15.04
N VAL A 217 -11.54 34.85 -14.46
CA VAL A 217 -12.13 33.90 -13.52
C VAL A 217 -12.34 32.60 -14.31
N PRO A 218 -11.79 31.45 -13.89
CA PRO A 218 -12.17 30.18 -14.47
C PRO A 218 -13.68 30.07 -14.34
N LYS A 219 -14.41 30.04 -15.46
CA LYS A 219 -15.84 29.74 -15.44
C LYS A 219 -16.01 28.44 -14.67
N GLU A 220 -16.49 28.52 -13.44
CA GLU A 220 -16.99 27.36 -12.73
C GLU A 220 -18.05 26.75 -13.64
N VAL A 221 -17.71 25.62 -14.25
CA VAL A 221 -18.68 24.87 -15.03
C VAL A 221 -19.74 24.42 -14.03
N PRO A 222 -21.02 24.79 -14.20
CA PRO A 222 -22.06 24.37 -13.27
C PRO A 222 -22.01 22.85 -13.12
N LEU A 223 -21.91 22.37 -11.87
CA LEU A 223 -22.07 20.96 -11.56
C LEU A 223 -23.55 20.64 -11.75
N ILE A 224 -23.88 19.99 -12.87
CA ILE A 224 -25.25 19.60 -13.17
C ILE A 224 -25.47 18.27 -12.44
N HIS A 225 -26.36 18.28 -11.45
CA HIS A 225 -26.69 17.09 -10.68
C HIS A 225 -27.52 16.12 -11.53
N LEU A 226 -27.34 14.81 -11.30
CA LEU A 226 -28.11 13.78 -12.02
C LEU A 226 -29.61 13.94 -11.77
N SER A 227 -29.99 14.36 -10.57
CA SER A 227 -31.36 14.66 -10.15
C SER A 227 -32.01 15.84 -10.91
N GLU A 228 -31.23 16.70 -11.56
CA GLU A 228 -31.75 17.77 -12.44
C GLU A 228 -32.08 17.26 -13.85
N VAL A 229 -31.51 16.12 -14.23
CA VAL A 229 -31.59 15.54 -15.58
C VAL A 229 -32.47 14.29 -15.60
N LEU A 230 -32.61 13.62 -14.45
CA LEU A 230 -33.37 12.40 -14.27
C LEU A 230 -34.40 12.55 -13.15
N ASP A 231 -35.68 12.36 -13.47
CA ASP A 231 -36.74 12.33 -12.48
C ASP A 231 -36.68 11.01 -11.69
N ILE A 232 -36.26 11.08 -10.44
CA ILE A 232 -36.13 9.93 -9.54
C ILE A 232 -37.48 9.20 -9.38
N ASN A 233 -38.60 9.92 -9.47
CA ASN A 233 -39.94 9.32 -9.35
C ASN A 233 -40.33 8.48 -10.58
N SER A 234 -39.58 8.60 -11.68
CA SER A 234 -39.75 7.79 -12.88
C SER A 234 -38.95 6.48 -12.87
N LEU A 235 -38.14 6.26 -11.82
CA LEU A 235 -37.37 5.02 -11.61
C LEU A 235 -38.22 3.96 -10.89
N GLY A 236 -38.03 2.70 -11.25
CA GLY A 236 -38.61 1.59 -10.51
C GLY A 236 -37.94 1.39 -9.15
N LEU A 237 -38.54 0.52 -8.33
CA LEU A 237 -38.07 0.20 -6.98
C LEU A 237 -36.63 -0.35 -6.96
N GLU A 238 -36.27 -1.13 -7.97
CA GLU A 238 -34.91 -1.69 -8.10
C GLU A 238 -33.91 -0.60 -8.52
N GLU A 239 -34.30 0.27 -9.44
CA GLU A 239 -33.45 1.37 -9.91
C GLU A 239 -33.18 2.43 -8.84
N ALA A 240 -34.14 2.64 -7.93
CA ALA A 240 -33.96 3.52 -6.78
C ALA A 240 -32.84 3.05 -5.82
N THR A 241 -32.56 1.74 -5.76
CA THR A 241 -31.54 1.19 -4.84
C THR A 241 -30.12 1.61 -5.21
N PHE A 242 -29.85 1.80 -6.50
CA PHE A 242 -28.52 2.19 -7.00
C PHE A 242 -28.43 3.65 -7.40
N PHE A 243 -29.54 4.40 -7.37
CA PHE A 243 -29.54 5.82 -7.75
C PHE A 243 -28.51 6.67 -6.98
N PRO A 244 -28.35 6.55 -5.64
CA PRO A 244 -27.33 7.33 -4.91
C PRO A 244 -25.89 7.04 -5.39
N LEU A 245 -25.62 5.79 -5.77
CA LEU A 245 -24.34 5.38 -6.31
C LEU A 245 -24.12 5.94 -7.73
N LEU A 246 -25.17 5.94 -8.53
CA LEU A 246 -25.13 6.48 -9.88
C LEU A 246 -24.93 8.00 -9.87
N GLU A 247 -25.58 8.71 -8.95
CA GLU A 247 -25.39 10.14 -8.73
C GLU A 247 -23.95 10.44 -8.29
N GLU A 248 -23.38 9.65 -7.37
CA GLU A 248 -21.97 9.75 -6.98
C GLU A 248 -21.04 9.59 -8.20
N VAL A 249 -21.25 8.57 -9.03
CA VAL A 249 -20.44 8.34 -10.25
C VAL A 249 -20.54 9.51 -11.23
N CYS A 250 -21.72 10.11 -11.39
CA CYS A 250 -21.90 11.25 -12.28
C CYS A 250 -21.21 12.53 -11.77
N LEU A 251 -21.02 12.69 -10.47
CA LEU A 251 -20.21 13.77 -9.90
C LEU A 251 -18.73 13.61 -10.26
N TYR A 252 -18.22 12.39 -10.25
CA TYR A 252 -16.82 12.10 -10.63
C TYR A 252 -16.60 12.12 -12.15
N HIS A 253 -17.64 11.81 -12.94
CA HIS A 253 -17.59 11.78 -14.39
C HIS A 253 -18.68 12.67 -15.03
N PRO A 254 -18.53 14.01 -15.00
CA PRO A 254 -19.53 14.93 -15.53
C PRO A 254 -19.78 14.79 -17.05
N SER A 255 -18.86 14.15 -17.78
CA SER A 255 -19.03 13.81 -19.20
C SER A 255 -20.24 12.89 -19.44
N LEU A 256 -20.60 12.03 -18.48
CA LEU A 256 -21.75 11.13 -18.57
C LEU A 256 -23.06 11.89 -18.70
N ILE A 257 -23.25 12.93 -17.89
CA ILE A 257 -24.45 13.77 -17.96
C ILE A 257 -24.42 14.61 -19.24
N LYS A 258 -23.28 15.26 -19.52
CA LYS A 258 -23.13 16.14 -20.69
C LYS A 258 -23.39 15.44 -22.02
N SER A 259 -23.00 14.17 -22.17
CA SER A 259 -23.22 13.41 -23.40
C SER A 259 -24.70 13.16 -23.71
N GLN A 260 -25.56 13.17 -22.68
CA GLN A 260 -26.98 12.82 -22.80
C GLN A 260 -27.93 14.02 -22.82
N MET A 261 -27.47 15.24 -22.52
CA MET A 261 -28.32 16.44 -22.39
C MET A 261 -29.13 16.85 -23.63
N LYS A 262 -28.75 16.39 -24.82
CA LYS A 262 -29.48 16.67 -26.07
C LYS A 262 -30.49 15.60 -26.44
N LYS A 263 -30.69 14.59 -25.59
CA LYS A 263 -31.54 13.42 -25.87
C LYS A 263 -32.91 13.59 -25.24
N SER A 264 -33.87 12.74 -25.64
CA SER A 264 -35.20 12.75 -25.05
C SER A 264 -35.17 12.24 -23.60
N PRO A 265 -36.07 12.68 -22.71
CA PRO A 265 -36.10 12.22 -21.32
C PRO A 265 -36.18 10.68 -21.18
N LYS A 266 -36.93 10.00 -22.06
CA LYS A 266 -37.00 8.53 -22.09
C LYS A 266 -35.66 7.88 -22.44
N TYR A 267 -34.92 8.47 -23.36
CA TYR A 267 -33.59 7.98 -23.74
C TYR A 267 -32.58 8.17 -22.61
N ILE A 268 -32.59 9.36 -21.98
CA ILE A 268 -31.76 9.67 -20.81
C ILE A 268 -32.05 8.67 -19.68
N LEU A 269 -33.33 8.43 -19.39
CA LEU A 269 -33.75 7.46 -18.37
C LEU A 269 -33.19 6.08 -18.65
N TRP A 270 -33.36 5.55 -19.87
CA TRP A 270 -32.84 4.23 -20.20
C TRP A 270 -31.31 4.17 -20.15
N ALA A 271 -30.62 5.20 -20.66
CA ALA A 271 -29.16 5.24 -20.63
C ALA A 271 -28.61 5.17 -19.20
N PHE A 272 -29.18 5.95 -18.28
CA PHE A 272 -28.75 6.00 -16.89
C PHE A 272 -29.20 4.78 -16.07
N THR A 273 -30.37 4.19 -16.34
CA THR A 273 -30.78 2.95 -15.67
C THR A 273 -29.91 1.77 -16.09
N THR A 274 -29.56 1.64 -17.37
CA THR A 274 -28.65 0.58 -17.84
C THR A 274 -27.24 0.77 -17.26
N LEU A 275 -26.70 2.00 -17.25
CA LEU A 275 -25.43 2.28 -16.59
C LEU A 275 -25.47 1.98 -15.08
N GLY A 276 -26.54 2.38 -14.41
CA GLY A 276 -26.74 2.09 -12.99
C GLY A 276 -26.79 0.60 -12.68
N ARG A 277 -27.41 -0.22 -13.54
CA ARG A 277 -27.44 -1.68 -13.40
C ARG A 277 -26.03 -2.30 -13.49
N VAL A 278 -25.20 -1.84 -14.44
CA VAL A 278 -23.80 -2.30 -14.56
C VAL A 278 -23.00 -1.96 -13.30
N ILE A 279 -23.10 -0.71 -12.83
CA ILE A 279 -22.38 -0.24 -11.64
C ILE A 279 -22.86 -0.99 -10.39
N HIS A 280 -24.18 -1.16 -10.25
CA HIS A 280 -24.77 -1.91 -9.15
C HIS A 280 -24.27 -3.37 -9.14
N PHE A 281 -24.31 -4.03 -10.31
CA PHE A 281 -23.79 -5.38 -10.46
C PHE A 281 -22.35 -5.50 -9.96
N LEU A 282 -21.45 -4.63 -10.44
CA LEU A 282 -20.05 -4.65 -10.03
C LEU A 282 -19.86 -4.42 -8.52
N LYS A 283 -20.76 -3.66 -7.89
CA LYS A 283 -20.69 -3.36 -6.45
C LYS A 283 -21.26 -4.49 -5.59
N THR A 284 -22.32 -5.17 -6.04
CA THR A 284 -23.02 -6.17 -5.23
C THR A 284 -22.57 -7.59 -5.48
N THR A 285 -22.12 -7.89 -6.70
CA THR A 285 -21.77 -9.25 -7.08
C THR A 285 -20.42 -9.63 -6.52
N LYS A 286 -20.40 -10.72 -5.74
CA LYS A 286 -19.17 -11.28 -5.18
C LYS A 286 -18.59 -12.29 -6.16
N ALA A 287 -17.26 -12.33 -6.28
CA ALA A 287 -16.56 -13.27 -7.17
C ALA A 287 -17.00 -14.74 -7.02
N LYS A 288 -17.28 -15.19 -5.79
CA LYS A 288 -17.76 -16.56 -5.51
C LYS A 288 -19.18 -16.87 -6.01
N ASN A 289 -19.96 -15.85 -6.34
CA ASN A 289 -21.34 -15.96 -6.82
C ASN A 289 -21.40 -15.75 -8.35
N MET A 290 -20.26 -15.59 -9.03
CA MET A 290 -20.19 -15.47 -10.49
C MET A 290 -20.36 -16.87 -11.11
N ASP A 291 -21.61 -17.27 -11.35
CA ASP A 291 -21.93 -18.42 -12.20
C ASP A 291 -22.01 -18.02 -13.69
N GLU A 292 -22.16 -19.01 -14.56
CA GLU A 292 -22.19 -18.82 -16.02
C GLU A 292 -23.31 -17.86 -16.46
N LYS A 293 -24.49 -17.99 -15.85
CA LYS A 293 -25.63 -17.10 -16.13
C LYS A 293 -25.38 -15.65 -15.67
N THR A 294 -24.75 -15.48 -14.52
CA THR A 294 -24.41 -14.18 -13.95
C THR A 294 -23.33 -13.48 -14.77
N HIS A 295 -22.40 -14.27 -15.34
CA HIS A 295 -21.41 -13.81 -16.30
C HIS A 295 -22.06 -13.34 -17.61
N GLU A 296 -22.89 -14.17 -18.24
CA GLU A 296 -23.62 -13.81 -19.47
C GLU A 296 -24.47 -12.55 -19.27
N ASN A 297 -25.11 -12.40 -18.10
CA ASN A 297 -25.89 -11.22 -17.78
C ASN A 297 -25.02 -9.95 -17.68
N LEU A 298 -23.79 -10.05 -17.15
CA LEU A 298 -22.86 -8.90 -17.12
C LEU A 298 -22.42 -8.52 -18.54
N GLU A 299 -22.12 -9.49 -19.39
CA GLU A 299 -21.75 -9.25 -20.79
C GLU A 299 -22.87 -8.50 -21.53
N HIS A 300 -24.12 -8.99 -21.41
CA HIS A 300 -25.27 -8.33 -22.03
C HIS A 300 -25.47 -6.90 -21.50
N LEU A 301 -25.40 -6.69 -20.18
CA LEU A 301 -25.55 -5.35 -19.59
C LEU A 301 -24.44 -4.39 -20.06
N TRP A 302 -23.22 -4.91 -20.24
CA TRP A 302 -22.09 -4.14 -20.73
C TRP A 302 -22.24 -3.75 -22.21
N GLU A 303 -22.66 -4.69 -23.06
CA GLU A 303 -22.97 -4.40 -24.46
C GLU A 303 -24.09 -3.36 -24.58
N GLU A 304 -25.15 -3.50 -23.78
CA GLU A 304 -26.30 -2.59 -23.78
C GLU A 304 -25.88 -1.16 -23.37
N VAL A 305 -25.03 -1.01 -22.34
CA VAL A 305 -24.61 0.33 -21.89
C VAL A 305 -23.73 1.04 -22.93
N GLN A 306 -22.94 0.30 -23.72
CA GLN A 306 -22.07 0.86 -24.74
C GLN A 306 -22.85 1.56 -25.87
N VAL A 307 -24.07 1.11 -26.17
CA VAL A 307 -24.94 1.71 -27.20
C VAL A 307 -25.28 3.18 -26.91
N PHE A 308 -25.27 3.57 -25.63
CA PHE A 308 -25.60 4.94 -25.22
C PHE A 308 -24.45 5.94 -25.40
N GLY A 309 -23.28 5.50 -25.85
CA GLY A 309 -22.17 6.39 -26.22
C GLY A 309 -21.55 7.14 -25.04
N PHE A 310 -21.60 6.56 -23.85
CA PHE A 310 -20.86 7.06 -22.70
C PHE A 310 -19.34 6.85 -22.86
N ASP A 311 -18.54 7.76 -22.31
CA ASP A 311 -17.12 7.48 -22.07
C ASP A 311 -16.98 6.60 -20.81
N LEU A 312 -16.81 5.30 -21.04
CA LEU A 312 -16.73 4.25 -20.00
C LEU A 312 -15.32 3.66 -19.89
N THR A 313 -14.31 4.35 -20.40
CA THR A 313 -12.89 3.93 -20.33
C THR A 313 -12.43 3.64 -18.90
N TRP A 314 -12.97 4.37 -17.92
CA TRP A 314 -12.70 4.16 -16.51
C TRP A 314 -13.34 2.89 -15.94
N LEU A 315 -14.43 2.39 -16.54
CA LEU A 315 -15.21 1.25 -16.05
C LEU A 315 -14.74 -0.07 -16.68
N GLU A 316 -14.19 -0.03 -17.88
CA GLU A 316 -13.73 -1.17 -18.66
C GLU A 316 -12.78 -2.12 -17.91
N PRO A 317 -11.76 -1.66 -17.15
CA PRO A 317 -10.89 -2.57 -16.40
C PRO A 317 -11.62 -3.38 -15.32
N TYR A 318 -12.70 -2.83 -14.76
CA TYR A 318 -13.50 -3.49 -13.72
C TYR A 318 -14.40 -4.55 -14.33
N ILE A 319 -14.98 -4.27 -15.50
CA ILE A 319 -15.76 -5.24 -16.27
C ILE A 319 -14.88 -6.40 -16.69
N GLN A 320 -13.71 -6.11 -17.28
CA GLN A 320 -12.77 -7.15 -17.69
C GLN A 320 -12.33 -8.02 -16.50
N SER A 321 -12.03 -7.38 -15.37
CA SER A 321 -11.69 -8.12 -14.15
C SER A 321 -12.85 -8.98 -13.62
N ALA A 322 -14.10 -8.56 -13.81
CA ALA A 322 -15.28 -9.31 -13.38
C ALA A 322 -15.55 -10.50 -14.31
N LEU A 323 -15.34 -10.33 -15.61
CA LEU A 323 -15.45 -11.41 -16.60
C LEU A 323 -14.31 -12.45 -16.46
N ASP A 324 -13.11 -12.01 -16.06
CA ASP A 324 -11.96 -12.91 -15.84
C ASP A 324 -11.98 -13.63 -14.48
N VAL A 325 -13.02 -13.47 -13.66
CA VAL A 325 -13.11 -14.04 -12.30
C VAL A 325 -12.91 -15.55 -12.29
N LYS A 326 -13.44 -16.27 -13.27
CA LYS A 326 -13.29 -17.72 -13.37
C LYS A 326 -11.82 -18.14 -13.46
N ALA A 327 -11.06 -17.54 -14.37
CA ALA A 327 -9.64 -17.80 -14.53
C ALA A 327 -8.82 -17.41 -13.29
N TYR A 328 -9.22 -16.34 -12.59
CA TYR A 328 -8.61 -15.94 -11.34
C TYR A 328 -8.86 -16.96 -10.22
N LEU A 329 -10.09 -17.45 -10.05
CA LEU A 329 -10.46 -18.44 -9.03
C LEU A 329 -9.73 -19.77 -9.25
N GLU A 330 -9.64 -20.25 -10.49
CA GLU A 330 -8.87 -21.46 -10.84
C GLU A 330 -7.37 -21.31 -10.50
N LYS A 331 -6.77 -20.15 -10.77
CA LYS A 331 -5.38 -19.86 -10.37
C LYS A 331 -5.23 -19.82 -8.85
N ALA A 332 -6.18 -19.21 -8.14
CA ALA A 332 -6.14 -19.11 -6.69
C ALA A 332 -6.20 -20.50 -6.02
N GLU A 333 -7.03 -21.40 -6.56
CA GLU A 333 -7.10 -22.79 -6.11
C GLU A 333 -5.79 -23.55 -6.35
N LYS A 334 -5.21 -23.42 -7.56
CA LYS A 334 -3.88 -24.00 -7.85
C LYS A 334 -2.80 -23.50 -6.89
N VAL A 335 -2.79 -22.20 -6.59
CA VAL A 335 -1.85 -21.60 -5.63
C VAL A 335 -2.05 -22.17 -4.23
N LYS A 336 -3.29 -22.36 -3.79
CA LYS A 336 -3.60 -22.98 -2.49
C LYS A 336 -3.02 -24.40 -2.41
N ASN A 337 -3.28 -25.23 -3.42
CA ASN A 337 -2.80 -26.62 -3.46
C ASN A 337 -1.26 -26.69 -3.50
N LEU A 338 -0.61 -25.80 -4.26
CA LEU A 338 0.84 -25.69 -4.29
C LEU A 338 1.43 -25.26 -2.94
N LYS A 339 0.81 -24.30 -2.25
CA LYS A 339 1.24 -23.89 -0.91
C LYS A 339 1.19 -25.04 0.10
N GLU A 340 0.13 -25.83 0.08
CA GLU A 340 0.01 -27.03 0.92
C GLU A 340 1.11 -28.05 0.59
N SER A 341 1.42 -28.24 -0.69
CA SER A 341 2.51 -29.11 -1.15
C SER A 341 3.90 -28.63 -0.71
N VAL A 342 4.14 -27.31 -0.78
CA VAL A 342 5.40 -26.71 -0.32
C VAL A 342 5.59 -26.92 1.18
N ILE A 343 4.55 -26.67 2.00
CA ILE A 343 4.61 -26.89 3.45
C ILE A 343 4.95 -28.35 3.78
N TYR A 344 4.34 -29.31 3.07
CA TYR A 344 4.66 -30.72 3.24
C TYR A 344 6.13 -31.03 2.95
N LEU A 345 6.64 -30.54 1.82
CA LEU A 345 8.05 -30.74 1.44
C LEU A 345 9.02 -30.07 2.42
N GLU A 346 8.69 -28.89 2.94
CA GLU A 346 9.50 -28.20 3.96
C GLU A 346 9.61 -29.03 5.25
N ILE A 347 8.53 -29.69 5.66
CA ILE A 347 8.52 -30.60 6.83
C ILE A 347 9.42 -31.81 6.56
N GLU A 348 9.33 -32.43 5.38
CA GLU A 348 10.16 -33.60 5.04
C GLU A 348 11.65 -33.22 4.92
N VAL A 349 11.97 -32.05 4.36
CA VAL A 349 13.33 -31.50 4.33
C VAL A 349 13.88 -31.34 5.74
N ARG A 350 13.08 -30.80 6.68
CA ARG A 350 13.50 -30.64 8.08
C ARG A 350 13.80 -32.00 8.72
N LYS A 351 12.96 -33.00 8.48
CA LYS A 351 13.13 -34.36 8.98
C LYS A 351 14.39 -35.04 8.41
N LEU A 352 14.64 -34.89 7.11
CA LEU A 352 15.85 -35.41 6.47
C LEU A 352 17.11 -34.73 6.99
N ARG A 353 17.08 -33.41 7.22
CA ARG A 353 18.21 -32.69 7.85
C ARG A 353 18.53 -33.22 9.24
N THR A 354 17.52 -33.51 10.07
CA THR A 354 17.74 -34.13 11.38
C THR A 354 18.39 -35.50 11.25
N LYS A 355 17.91 -36.34 10.33
CA LYS A 355 18.53 -37.66 10.08
C LYS A 355 19.98 -37.54 9.61
N LEU A 356 20.25 -36.61 8.69
CA LEU A 356 21.60 -36.35 8.19
C LEU A 356 22.55 -35.95 9.32
N ALA A 357 22.15 -35.01 10.18
CA ALA A 357 22.97 -34.57 11.31
C ALA A 357 23.29 -35.72 12.28
N VAL A 358 22.35 -36.65 12.50
CA VAL A 358 22.61 -37.86 13.31
C VAL A 358 23.64 -38.74 12.63
N THR A 359 23.47 -39.04 11.34
CA THR A 359 24.41 -39.89 10.59
C THR A 359 25.80 -39.26 10.46
N GLU A 360 25.90 -37.93 10.32
CA GLU A 360 27.18 -37.21 10.31
C GLU A 360 27.94 -37.41 11.63
N VAL A 361 27.26 -37.31 12.77
CA VAL A 361 27.86 -37.59 14.09
C VAL A 361 28.33 -39.05 14.18
N ASP A 362 27.50 -40.01 13.75
CA ASP A 362 27.86 -41.43 13.76
C ASP A 362 29.11 -41.72 12.91
N VAL A 363 29.24 -41.07 11.74
CA VAL A 363 30.41 -41.19 10.87
C VAL A 363 31.65 -40.60 11.51
N ASP A 364 31.55 -39.45 12.18
CA ASP A 364 32.69 -38.83 12.87
C ASP A 364 33.17 -39.68 14.05
N ILE A 365 32.24 -40.34 14.78
CA ILE A 365 32.59 -41.32 15.82
C ILE A 365 33.34 -42.51 15.20
N ALA A 366 32.80 -43.13 14.15
CA ALA A 366 33.42 -44.28 13.50
C ALA A 366 34.80 -43.95 12.91
N ARG A 367 34.99 -42.73 12.38
CA ARG A 367 36.29 -42.27 11.88
C ARG A 367 37.32 -42.19 13.00
N LYS A 368 36.92 -41.66 14.16
CA LYS A 368 37.80 -41.57 15.33
C LYS A 368 38.17 -42.95 15.86
N ASP A 369 37.21 -43.86 15.97
CA ASP A 369 37.46 -45.23 16.42
C ASP A 369 38.43 -45.96 15.47
N LEU A 370 38.33 -45.73 14.16
CA LEU A 370 39.25 -46.28 13.16
C LEU A 370 40.69 -45.74 13.34
N GLU A 371 40.84 -44.42 13.50
CA GLU A 371 42.15 -43.79 13.75
C GLU A 371 42.82 -44.36 15.01
N GLU A 372 42.05 -44.64 16.07
CA GLU A 372 42.58 -45.26 17.30
C GLU A 372 43.11 -46.69 17.06
N VAL A 373 42.45 -47.47 16.19
CA VAL A 373 42.88 -48.85 15.86
C VAL A 373 44.11 -48.85 14.94
N GLU A 374 44.19 -47.95 13.97
CA GLU A 374 45.33 -47.85 13.04
C GLU A 374 46.64 -47.50 13.74
N ILE A 375 46.62 -46.64 14.75
CA ILE A 375 47.84 -46.25 15.51
C ILE A 375 48.54 -47.46 16.17
N GLY A 376 47.81 -48.56 16.44
CA GLY A 376 48.34 -49.78 17.03
C GLY A 376 48.57 -50.94 16.05
N TYR A 377 48.30 -50.75 14.75
CA TYR A 377 48.37 -51.82 13.76
C TYR A 377 49.68 -51.78 12.97
N GLU A 378 50.57 -52.74 13.23
CA GLU A 378 51.67 -53.07 12.32
C GLU A 378 51.26 -54.27 11.46
N GLU A 379 51.15 -54.04 10.14
CA GLU A 379 50.92 -55.09 9.16
C GLU A 379 52.14 -56.01 9.13
N ARG A 380 51.98 -57.25 9.64
CA ARG A 380 53.03 -58.27 9.58
C ARG A 380 52.86 -59.08 8.31
N ASP A 381 53.83 -58.94 7.40
CA ASP A 381 53.98 -59.82 6.25
C ASP A 381 54.47 -61.20 6.73
N ILE A 382 53.57 -62.18 6.70
CA ILE A 382 53.82 -63.55 7.15
C ILE A 382 54.60 -64.34 6.08
N ASP A 383 54.65 -63.83 4.84
CA ASP A 383 55.33 -64.44 3.70
C ASP A 383 56.72 -63.85 3.44
N ALA A 384 57.22 -63.00 4.35
CA ALA A 384 58.57 -62.43 4.25
C ALA A 384 59.63 -63.55 4.25
N GLU A 385 60.35 -63.67 3.12
CA GLU A 385 61.31 -64.74 2.85
C GLU A 385 62.41 -64.79 3.93
N LEU A 386 62.44 -65.88 4.70
CA LEU A 386 63.39 -66.07 5.80
C LEU A 386 64.81 -66.22 5.22
N GLY A 387 65.60 -65.16 5.30
CA GLY A 387 67.00 -65.13 4.86
C GLY A 387 67.88 -66.05 5.71
N TYR A 388 68.02 -67.31 5.29
CA TYR A 388 69.04 -68.21 5.79
C TYR A 388 70.32 -68.01 4.96
N GLU A 389 71.11 -66.98 5.28
CA GLU A 389 72.51 -66.90 4.82
C GLU A 389 73.34 -67.90 5.65
N ILE A 390 73.98 -68.85 4.94
CA ILE A 390 74.83 -69.93 5.49
C ILE A 390 76.29 -69.47 5.61
#